data_AF-A0A2A4W6F2-F1
#
_entry.id   AF-A0A2A4W6F2-F1
#
_cell.length_a   1.000
_cell.length_b   1.000
_cell.length_c   1.000
_cell.angle_alpha   90.00
_cell.angle_beta   90.00
_cell.angle_gamma   90.00
#
_symmetry.space_group_name_H-M   'P 1'
#
loop_
_entity.id
_entity.type
_entity.pdbx_description
1 polymer ?
#
loop_
_entity_poly.entity_id
_entity_poly.type
_entity_poly.pdbx_seq_one_letter_code
_entity_poly.pdbx_strand_id
1 'polypeptide(L)'
;MKWRPFEYQGATYNLSHLDPFYWRYTAEAGGKRPECTYKFQVSFSMHCFTRKALSSETIGDGLWYTGPKESRVFCVDRYAFSTQLPDIVRSMGERPCWHTHHGNFFTIELTTQEERVVEYEIYFDVTKASRKGWLNLILESAYERTDAYATTQPRNLENEKSVWMLSLTIDR
;
A
#
# COMPACT_ATOMS: atom_id res chain seq x y z
N MET A 1 3.43 -14.83 -2.55
CA MET A 1 2.08 -15.40 -2.41
C MET A 1 1.20 -14.76 -3.46
N LYS A 2 0.32 -15.53 -4.13
CA LYS A 2 -0.67 -14.99 -5.07
C LYS A 2 -2.05 -15.03 -4.43
N TRP A 3 -2.88 -14.03 -4.71
CA TRP A 3 -4.25 -13.98 -4.22
C TRP A 3 -5.20 -14.73 -5.14
N ARG A 4 -6.20 -15.41 -4.57
CA ARG A 4 -7.21 -16.13 -5.35
C ARG A 4 -8.23 -15.11 -5.86
N PRO A 5 -8.71 -15.20 -7.10
CA PRO A 5 -9.84 -14.38 -7.54
C PRO A 5 -11.02 -14.50 -6.56
N PHE A 6 -11.76 -13.41 -6.39
CA PHE A 6 -12.95 -13.40 -5.54
C PHE A 6 -14.20 -13.50 -6.42
N GLU A 7 -15.15 -14.36 -6.03
CA GLU A 7 -16.38 -14.57 -6.77
C GLU A 7 -17.57 -14.12 -5.92
N TYR A 8 -18.38 -13.20 -6.46
CA TYR A 8 -19.55 -12.69 -5.74
C TYR A 8 -20.65 -12.27 -6.71
N GLN A 9 -21.86 -12.76 -6.48
CA GLN A 9 -23.06 -12.47 -7.29
C GLN A 9 -22.84 -12.65 -8.81
N GLY A 10 -22.09 -13.68 -9.21
CA GLY A 10 -21.79 -13.96 -10.62
C GLY A 10 -20.69 -13.09 -11.24
N ALA A 11 -20.11 -12.16 -10.49
CA ALA A 11 -18.93 -11.41 -10.89
C ALA A 11 -17.64 -12.08 -10.36
N THR A 12 -16.58 -12.03 -11.17
CA THR A 12 -15.24 -12.48 -10.80
C THR A 12 -14.30 -11.29 -10.70
N TYR A 13 -13.73 -11.07 -9.52
CA TYR A 13 -12.77 -10.02 -9.22
C TYR A 13 -11.36 -10.61 -9.28
N ASN A 14 -10.64 -10.33 -10.36
CA ASN A 14 -9.26 -10.80 -10.54
C ASN A 14 -8.30 -9.98 -9.66
N LEU A 15 -7.42 -10.66 -8.90
CA LEU A 15 -6.43 -10.05 -8.00
C LEU A 15 -4.99 -10.18 -8.49
N SER A 16 -4.74 -10.58 -9.73
CA SER A 16 -3.39 -10.81 -10.27
C SER A 16 -2.57 -9.52 -10.40
N HIS A 17 -3.20 -8.35 -10.41
CA HIS A 17 -2.48 -7.06 -10.32
C HIS A 17 -1.74 -6.91 -8.99
N LEU A 18 -2.15 -7.64 -7.95
CA LEU A 18 -1.51 -7.71 -6.64
C LEU A 18 -0.54 -8.89 -6.51
N ASP A 19 -0.15 -9.52 -7.63
CA ASP A 19 0.93 -10.49 -7.62
C ASP A 19 2.25 -9.80 -7.22
N PRO A 20 3.08 -10.45 -6.36
CA PRO A 20 4.37 -9.91 -5.99
C PRO A 20 5.27 -9.66 -7.20
N PHE A 21 6.01 -8.55 -7.18
CA PHE A 21 6.95 -8.21 -8.23
C PHE A 21 8.25 -7.63 -7.67
N TYR A 22 9.23 -7.45 -8.55
CA TYR A 22 10.49 -6.81 -8.20
C TYR A 22 10.52 -5.37 -8.70
N TRP A 23 10.92 -4.47 -7.82
CA TRP A 23 11.10 -3.07 -8.15
C TRP A 23 12.53 -2.66 -7.85
N ARG A 24 13.07 -1.76 -8.67
CA ARG A 24 14.40 -1.19 -8.47
C ARG A 24 14.24 0.31 -8.46
N TYR A 25 14.91 0.92 -7.50
CA TYR A 25 15.01 2.36 -7.41
C TYR A 25 16.48 2.74 -7.30
N THR A 26 16.90 3.70 -8.11
CA THR A 26 18.23 4.28 -8.02
C THR A 26 18.09 5.65 -7.38
N ALA A 27 18.65 5.81 -6.18
CA ALA A 27 18.82 7.11 -5.57
C ALA A 27 19.97 7.83 -6.28
N GLU A 28 19.71 9.02 -6.81
CA GLU A 28 20.73 9.87 -7.41
C GLU A 28 21.81 10.26 -6.40
N ALA A 29 23.02 10.50 -6.89
CA ALA A 29 24.10 11.02 -6.07
C ALA A 29 23.77 12.43 -5.55
N GLY A 30 24.08 12.69 -4.27
CA GLY A 30 23.78 13.98 -3.63
C GLY A 30 24.79 14.34 -2.56
N GLY A 31 25.48 15.47 -2.72
CA GLY A 31 26.53 15.92 -1.80
C GLY A 31 27.65 14.89 -1.66
N LYS A 32 27.81 14.30 -0.46
CA LYS A 32 28.80 13.23 -0.18
C LYS A 32 28.25 11.81 -0.41
N ARG A 33 27.01 11.66 -0.85
CA ARG A 33 26.36 10.35 -1.02
C ARG A 33 26.49 9.90 -2.49
N PRO A 34 27.10 8.73 -2.75
CA PRO A 34 27.14 8.18 -4.10
C PRO A 34 25.74 7.70 -4.52
N GLU A 35 25.57 7.54 -5.82
CA GLU A 35 24.42 6.85 -6.40
C GLU A 35 24.27 5.45 -5.79
N CYS A 36 23.04 5.06 -5.48
CA CYS A 36 22.75 3.76 -4.85
C CYS A 36 21.48 3.13 -5.42
N THR A 37 21.58 1.90 -5.93
CA THR A 37 20.41 1.14 -6.39
C THR A 37 19.90 0.18 -5.32
N TYR A 38 18.65 0.37 -4.92
CA TYR A 38 17.88 -0.47 -4.02
C TYR A 38 17.06 -1.50 -4.82
N LYS A 39 16.98 -2.72 -4.29
CA LYS A 39 16.20 -3.82 -4.88
C LYS A 39 15.11 -4.22 -3.91
N PHE A 40 13.86 -4.14 -4.36
CA PHE A 40 12.69 -4.45 -3.56
C PHE A 40 12.01 -5.71 -4.07
N GLN A 41 11.63 -6.57 -3.14
CA GLN A 41 10.56 -7.54 -3.33
C GLN A 41 9.26 -6.93 -2.81
N VAL A 42 8.35 -6.60 -3.73
CA VAL A 42 7.08 -5.96 -3.43
C VAL A 42 6.01 -7.02 -3.18
N SER A 43 5.19 -6.86 -2.16
CA SER A 43 3.98 -7.65 -1.95
C SER A 43 2.84 -6.84 -1.35
N PHE A 44 1.62 -7.35 -1.47
CA PHE A 44 0.40 -6.67 -1.06
C PHE A 44 -0.37 -7.50 -0.04
N SER A 45 -0.76 -6.88 1.07
CA SER A 45 -1.67 -7.45 2.06
C SER A 45 -3.09 -7.55 1.53
N MET A 46 -3.87 -8.51 2.04
CA MET A 46 -5.30 -8.60 1.71
C MET A 46 -6.11 -7.37 2.15
N HIS A 47 -5.59 -6.55 3.07
CA HIS A 47 -6.24 -5.31 3.51
C HIS A 47 -6.28 -4.24 2.40
N CYS A 48 -5.51 -4.41 1.33
CA CYS A 48 -5.57 -3.54 0.15
C CYS A 48 -6.87 -3.71 -0.65
N PHE A 49 -7.60 -4.82 -0.49
CA PHE A 49 -8.86 -5.11 -1.20
C PHE A 49 -9.98 -5.60 -0.27
N THR A 50 -9.74 -5.61 1.04
CA THR A 50 -10.73 -6.03 2.06
C THR A 50 -10.78 -5.03 3.20
N ARG A 51 -11.86 -5.07 3.97
CA ARG A 51 -12.06 -4.24 5.17
C ARG A 51 -12.48 -5.09 6.35
N LYS A 52 -12.33 -4.52 7.56
CA LYS A 52 -12.89 -5.11 8.76
C LYS A 52 -14.42 -5.04 8.69
N ALA A 53 -15.09 -6.05 9.25
CA ALA A 53 -16.52 -5.96 9.48
C ALA A 53 -16.82 -4.88 10.54
N LEU A 54 -17.80 -4.04 10.28
CA LEU A 54 -18.37 -3.10 11.24
C LEU A 54 -19.20 -3.87 12.27
N SER A 55 -19.28 -3.37 13.50
CA SER A 55 -20.04 -4.05 14.57
C SER A 55 -21.55 -4.05 14.32
N SER A 56 -22.05 -3.11 13.52
CA SER A 56 -23.48 -2.91 13.23
C SER A 56 -23.96 -3.54 11.93
N GLU A 57 -23.06 -4.09 11.10
CA GLU A 57 -23.45 -4.62 9.79
C GLU A 57 -23.69 -6.13 9.83
N THR A 58 -24.65 -6.58 9.02
CA THR A 58 -24.83 -8.01 8.74
C THR A 58 -24.15 -8.32 7.41
N ILE A 59 -23.11 -9.15 7.43
CA ILE A 59 -22.37 -9.56 6.23
C ILE A 59 -22.92 -10.89 5.73
N GLY A 60 -23.34 -10.94 4.47
CA GLY A 60 -23.71 -12.20 3.83
C GLY A 60 -22.50 -13.13 3.69
N ASP A 61 -22.70 -14.44 3.88
CA ASP A 61 -21.61 -15.43 3.92
C ASP A 61 -20.69 -15.40 2.70
N GLY A 62 -21.22 -15.05 1.53
CA GLY A 62 -20.45 -14.94 0.28
C GLY A 62 -19.52 -13.71 0.18
N LEU A 63 -19.56 -12.77 1.12
CA LEU A 63 -18.71 -11.56 1.11
C LEU A 63 -17.36 -11.73 1.82
N TRP A 64 -17.15 -12.85 2.49
CA TRP A 64 -15.92 -13.10 3.24
C TRP A 64 -14.79 -13.58 2.32
N TYR A 65 -13.66 -12.91 2.40
CA TYR A 65 -12.40 -13.37 1.81
C TYR A 65 -11.50 -13.89 2.93
N THR A 66 -11.10 -15.16 2.85
CA THR A 66 -10.25 -15.81 3.85
C THR A 66 -8.81 -15.87 3.37
N GLY A 67 -7.94 -15.15 4.07
CA GLY A 67 -6.49 -15.26 3.92
C GLY A 67 -5.88 -16.28 4.87
N PRO A 68 -4.54 -16.38 4.93
CA PRO A 68 -3.85 -17.38 5.76
C PRO A 68 -3.99 -17.15 7.27
N LYS A 69 -4.23 -15.90 7.69
CA LYS A 69 -4.22 -15.49 9.11
C LYS A 69 -5.56 -14.95 9.61
N GLU A 70 -6.44 -14.52 8.70
CA GLU A 70 -7.70 -13.87 9.05
C GLU A 70 -8.70 -13.95 7.90
N SER A 71 -9.97 -13.72 8.22
CA SER A 71 -11.04 -13.48 7.24
C SER A 71 -11.51 -12.04 7.34
N ARG A 72 -11.73 -11.40 6.19
CA ARG A 72 -12.17 -10.00 6.10
C ARG A 72 -13.25 -9.86 5.03
N VAL A 73 -14.00 -8.77 5.07
CA VAL A 73 -15.07 -8.51 4.11
C VAL A 73 -14.45 -7.97 2.83
N PHE A 74 -14.75 -8.58 1.69
CA PHE A 74 -14.33 -8.06 0.39
C PHE A 74 -14.97 -6.67 0.16
N CYS A 75 -14.17 -5.72 -0.31
CA CYS A 75 -14.61 -4.34 -0.50
C CYS A 75 -14.38 -3.94 -1.95
N VAL A 76 -15.48 -3.74 -2.68
CA VAL A 76 -15.46 -3.41 -4.12
C VAL A 76 -14.69 -2.11 -4.37
N ASP A 77 -14.86 -1.09 -3.53
CA ASP A 77 -14.13 0.18 -3.67
C ASP A 77 -12.62 -0.01 -3.48
N ARG A 78 -12.21 -0.69 -2.40
CA ARG A 78 -10.78 -1.00 -2.16
C ARG A 78 -10.21 -1.83 -3.30
N TYR A 79 -10.96 -2.80 -3.82
CA TYR A 79 -10.57 -3.56 -5.00
C TYR A 79 -10.33 -2.65 -6.20
N ALA A 80 -11.27 -1.75 -6.52
CA ALA A 80 -11.14 -0.83 -7.64
C ALA A 80 -9.90 0.06 -7.50
N PHE A 81 -9.67 0.65 -6.33
CA PHE A 81 -8.47 1.45 -6.06
C PHE A 81 -7.18 0.63 -6.13
N SER A 82 -7.21 -0.63 -5.68
CA SER A 82 -6.02 -1.48 -5.60
C SER A 82 -5.35 -1.72 -6.96
N THR A 83 -6.09 -1.54 -8.06
CA THR A 83 -5.57 -1.65 -9.43
C THR A 83 -4.48 -0.62 -9.74
N GLN A 84 -4.47 0.51 -9.03
CA GLN A 84 -3.50 1.60 -9.19
C GLN A 84 -2.18 1.32 -8.42
N LEU A 85 -2.22 0.45 -7.42
CA LEU A 85 -1.10 0.25 -6.49
C LEU A 85 0.21 -0.19 -7.16
N PRO A 86 0.22 -1.10 -8.15
CA PRO A 86 1.47 -1.48 -8.80
C PRO A 86 2.20 -0.29 -9.46
N ASP A 87 1.47 0.62 -10.07
CA ASP A 87 2.05 1.80 -10.73
C ASP A 87 2.47 2.85 -9.71
N ILE A 88 1.68 3.05 -8.65
CA ILE A 88 2.06 3.91 -7.53
C ILE A 88 3.37 3.44 -6.90
N VAL A 89 3.56 2.13 -6.71
CA VAL A 89 4.81 1.56 -6.20
C VAL A 89 5.96 1.77 -7.17
N ARG A 90 5.75 1.60 -8.48
CA ARG A 90 6.81 1.79 -9.48
C ARG A 90 7.33 3.22 -9.53
N SER A 91 6.46 4.20 -9.28
CA SER A 91 6.82 5.62 -9.23
C SER A 91 7.01 6.14 -7.79
N MET A 92 7.08 5.27 -6.79
CA MET A 92 7.12 5.66 -5.37
C MET A 92 8.35 6.49 -5.00
N GLY A 93 9.44 6.36 -5.77
CA GLY A 93 10.63 7.17 -5.58
C GLY A 93 10.48 8.64 -5.94
N GLU A 94 9.43 9.00 -6.67
CA GLU A 94 9.11 10.37 -7.07
C GLU A 94 8.06 10.99 -6.13
N ARG A 95 7.55 10.20 -5.17
CA ARG A 95 6.41 10.54 -4.33
C ARG A 95 6.85 10.95 -2.93
N PRO A 96 6.18 11.92 -2.31
CA PRO A 96 6.32 12.12 -0.89
C PRO A 96 5.70 10.90 -0.17
N CYS A 97 6.45 10.30 0.75
CA CYS A 97 5.88 9.42 1.76
C CYS A 97 5.98 10.11 3.13
N TRP A 98 5.52 9.46 4.19
CA TRP A 98 5.50 9.95 5.58
C TRP A 98 5.72 8.78 6.55
N HIS A 99 6.27 9.06 7.74
CA HIS A 99 6.48 8.07 8.79
C HIS A 99 5.29 8.20 9.70
N THR A 100 4.67 7.10 10.05
CA THR A 100 3.70 7.13 11.14
C THR A 100 4.41 7.03 12.47
N HIS A 101 3.72 7.41 13.55
CA HIS A 101 4.24 7.17 14.91
C HIS A 101 4.43 5.67 15.25
N HIS A 102 3.89 4.76 14.43
CA HIS A 102 3.91 3.31 14.68
C HIS A 102 5.03 2.58 13.95
N GLY A 103 5.91 3.28 13.23
CA GLY A 103 7.08 2.68 12.58
C GLY A 103 6.88 2.25 11.14
N ASN A 104 5.66 2.40 10.58
CA ASN A 104 5.40 2.17 9.15
C ASN A 104 5.35 3.49 8.39
N PHE A 105 5.23 3.39 7.06
CA PHE A 105 5.20 4.52 6.15
C PHE A 105 3.82 4.68 5.52
N PHE A 106 3.52 5.88 5.03
CA PHE A 106 2.36 6.11 4.19
C PHE A 106 2.61 7.12 3.07
N THR A 107 1.81 7.07 2.02
CA THR A 107 1.69 8.13 1.00
C THR A 107 0.21 8.41 0.72
N ILE A 108 -0.08 9.57 0.13
CA ILE A 108 -1.42 10.01 -0.21
C ILE A 108 -1.44 10.34 -1.70
N GLU A 109 -2.36 9.72 -2.42
CA GLU A 109 -2.58 9.96 -3.84
C GLU A 109 -3.92 10.66 -4.06
N LEU A 110 -3.93 11.71 -4.88
CA LEU A 110 -5.19 12.24 -5.40
C LEU A 110 -5.59 11.42 -6.62
N THR A 111 -6.72 10.74 -6.54
CA THR A 111 -7.26 9.94 -7.65
C THR A 111 -8.72 10.32 -7.91
N THR A 112 -9.26 9.90 -9.05
CA THR A 112 -10.65 10.17 -9.42
C THR A 112 -11.45 8.88 -9.41
N GLN A 113 -12.54 8.84 -8.63
CA GLN A 113 -13.53 7.77 -8.67
C GLN A 113 -14.90 8.40 -8.89
N GLU A 114 -15.64 7.92 -9.90
CA GLU A 114 -16.99 8.44 -10.20
C GLU A 114 -17.04 9.98 -10.27
N GLU A 115 -16.08 10.58 -10.98
CA GLU A 115 -15.94 12.04 -11.15
C GLU A 115 -15.63 12.83 -9.86
N ARG A 116 -15.41 12.14 -8.73
CA ARG A 116 -14.96 12.75 -7.49
C ARG A 116 -13.46 12.59 -7.31
N VAL A 117 -12.79 13.70 -7.00
CA VAL A 117 -11.41 13.67 -6.53
C VAL A 117 -11.41 13.17 -5.08
N VAL A 118 -10.65 12.11 -4.84
CA VAL A 118 -10.54 11.46 -3.54
C VAL A 118 -9.08 11.34 -3.13
N GLU A 119 -8.84 11.40 -1.83
CA GLU A 119 -7.53 11.15 -1.23
C GLU A 119 -7.40 9.64 -0.97
N TYR A 120 -6.42 8.99 -1.57
CA TYR A 120 -6.14 7.57 -1.42
C TYR A 120 -4.91 7.38 -0.53
N GLU A 121 -5.14 6.95 0.71
CA GLU A 121 -4.06 6.68 1.66
C GLU A 121 -3.52 5.27 1.48
N ILE A 122 -2.19 5.15 1.42
CA ILE A 122 -1.48 3.90 1.17
C ILE A 122 -0.44 3.73 2.26
N TYR A 123 -0.60 2.69 3.08
CA TYR A 123 0.30 2.35 4.17
C TYR A 123 1.19 1.18 3.78
N PHE A 124 2.48 1.28 4.08
CA PHE A 124 3.46 0.26 3.72
C PHE A 124 4.60 0.18 4.72
N ASP A 125 5.26 -0.97 4.74
CA ASP A 125 6.47 -1.21 5.53
C ASP A 125 7.64 -1.61 4.63
N VAL A 126 8.85 -1.25 5.04
CA VAL A 126 10.09 -1.61 4.36
C VAL A 126 11.05 -2.29 5.33
N THR A 127 11.35 -3.56 5.07
CA THR A 127 12.23 -4.38 5.93
C THR A 127 13.40 -4.96 5.17
N LYS A 128 14.46 -5.36 5.88
CA LYS A 128 15.57 -6.13 5.28
C LYS A 128 15.04 -7.48 4.81
N ALA A 129 15.30 -7.85 3.55
CA ALA A 129 15.01 -9.18 3.07
C ALA A 129 16.08 -10.17 3.54
N SER A 130 15.71 -11.45 3.65
CA SER A 130 16.68 -12.54 3.90
C SER A 130 17.71 -12.65 2.77
N ARG A 131 17.33 -12.26 1.56
CA ARG A 131 18.22 -12.16 0.41
C ARG A 131 19.14 -10.95 0.57
N LYS A 132 20.46 -11.20 0.63
CA LYS A 132 21.48 -10.14 0.77
C LYS A 132 21.31 -9.06 -0.30
N GLY A 133 21.25 -7.80 0.16
CA GLY A 133 21.12 -6.62 -0.71
C GLY A 133 19.71 -6.40 -1.28
N TRP A 134 18.69 -7.04 -0.69
CA TRP A 134 17.29 -6.82 -1.03
C TRP A 134 16.52 -6.30 0.19
N LEU A 135 15.46 -5.56 -0.10
CA LEU A 135 14.47 -5.09 0.84
C LEU A 135 13.12 -5.74 0.50
N ASN A 136 12.28 -5.93 1.50
CA ASN A 136 10.86 -6.20 1.27
C ASN A 136 10.13 -4.86 1.34
N LEU A 137 9.20 -4.63 0.42
CA LEU A 137 8.22 -3.55 0.50
C LEU A 137 6.84 -4.19 0.56
N ILE A 138 6.16 -4.03 1.69
CA ILE A 138 4.85 -4.66 1.93
C ILE A 138 3.82 -3.55 2.04
N LEU A 139 2.88 -3.50 1.08
CA LEU A 139 1.71 -2.63 1.22
C LEU A 139 0.76 -3.28 2.21
N GLU A 140 0.63 -2.64 3.37
CA GLU A 140 -0.10 -3.17 4.51
C GLU A 140 -1.59 -2.91 4.41
N SER A 141 -1.99 -1.75 3.90
CA SER A 141 -3.38 -1.34 3.70
C SER A 141 -3.44 -0.17 2.72
N ALA A 142 -4.54 -0.05 1.97
CA ALA A 142 -4.77 1.11 1.13
C ALA A 142 -6.28 1.37 1.01
N TYR A 143 -6.70 2.63 1.17
CA TYR A 143 -8.12 3.01 1.17
C TYR A 143 -8.33 4.51 0.99
N GLU A 144 -9.51 4.85 0.49
CA GLU A 144 -9.99 6.24 0.45
C GLU A 144 -10.03 6.84 1.86
N ARG A 145 -9.48 8.03 1.99
CA ARG A 145 -9.58 8.85 3.19
C ARG A 145 -11.00 9.40 3.29
N THR A 146 -11.75 8.92 4.27
CA THR A 146 -13.10 9.41 4.58
C THR A 146 -13.17 9.80 6.04
N ASP A 147 -14.14 10.64 6.42
CA ASP A 147 -14.34 11.00 7.83
C ASP A 147 -14.65 9.79 8.72
N ALA A 148 -15.15 8.69 8.14
CA ALA A 148 -15.40 7.43 8.85
C ALA A 148 -14.11 6.66 9.20
N TYR A 149 -13.05 6.84 8.41
CA TYR A 149 -11.71 6.42 8.76
C TYR A 149 -11.00 7.64 9.36
N ALA A 150 -11.25 7.93 10.63
CA ALA A 150 -10.59 9.02 11.35
C ALA A 150 -9.06 8.83 11.32
N THR A 151 -8.40 9.32 10.27
CA THR A 151 -6.95 9.23 10.14
C THR A 151 -6.38 10.34 11.00
N THR A 152 -5.48 9.97 11.92
CA THR A 152 -4.76 10.92 12.78
C THR A 152 -3.68 11.68 12.00
N GLN A 153 -3.52 11.39 10.70
CA GLN A 153 -2.48 11.98 9.88
C GLN A 153 -2.85 13.42 9.48
N PRO A 154 -1.91 14.38 9.53
CA PRO A 154 -2.18 15.76 9.12
C PRO A 154 -2.71 15.85 7.67
N ARG A 155 -3.64 16.78 7.40
CA ARG A 155 -4.01 17.15 6.02
C ARG A 155 -2.91 17.97 5.32
N ASN A 156 -2.12 18.70 6.09
CA ASN A 156 -0.99 19.50 5.59
C ASN A 156 0.32 18.80 5.93
N LEU A 157 0.87 18.08 4.95
CA LEU A 157 2.16 17.37 5.06
C LEU A 157 3.30 18.10 4.33
N GLU A 158 3.10 19.38 3.99
CA GLU A 158 4.01 20.20 3.17
C GLU A 158 5.46 20.28 3.69
N ASN A 159 5.69 19.98 4.98
CA ASN A 159 6.99 20.20 5.63
C ASN A 159 7.80 18.93 5.97
N GLU A 160 7.31 17.72 5.65
CA GLU A 160 8.05 16.47 5.89
C GLU A 160 8.14 15.62 4.62
N LYS A 161 8.66 16.19 3.54
CA LYS A 161 9.24 15.36 2.48
C LYS A 161 10.45 14.62 3.06
N SER A 162 10.25 13.50 3.75
CA SER A 162 11.41 12.65 3.98
C SER A 162 11.78 12.03 2.65
N VAL A 163 13.07 11.96 2.39
CA VAL A 163 13.54 11.09 1.32
C VAL A 163 13.60 9.70 1.97
N TRP A 164 12.47 8.99 2.00
CA TRP A 164 12.26 7.73 2.72
C TRP A 164 13.28 6.65 2.39
N MET A 165 13.79 6.68 1.15
CA MET A 165 14.85 5.76 0.73
C MET A 165 16.23 6.13 1.26
N LEU A 166 16.45 7.38 1.67
CA LEU A 166 17.70 7.80 2.27
C LEU A 166 17.78 7.46 3.78
N SER A 167 16.64 7.47 4.50
CA SER A 167 16.60 7.17 5.94
C SER A 167 16.68 5.66 6.27
N LEU A 168 16.22 4.78 5.38
CA LEU A 168 16.31 3.31 5.51
C LEU A 168 17.75 2.75 5.48
N THR A 169 18.74 3.59 5.21
CA THR A 169 20.17 3.25 5.21
C THR A 169 20.99 3.91 6.33
N ILE A 170 20.34 4.64 7.26
CA ILE A 170 21.05 5.39 8.31
C ILE A 170 21.33 4.55 9.56
N ASP A 171 20.68 3.41 9.75
CA ASP A 171 21.18 2.39 10.70
C ASP A 171 22.29 1.57 10.01
N ARG A 172 23.45 2.21 9.92
CA ARG A 172 24.76 1.56 9.71
C ARG A 172 25.17 0.77 10.93
#